data_AF-A0A257AWL7-F1
#
_entry.id   AF-A0A257AWL7-F1
#
_cell.length_a   1.000
_cell.length_b   1.000
_cell.length_c   1.000
_cell.angle_alpha   90.00
_cell.angle_beta   90.00
_cell.angle_gamma   90.00
#
_symmetry.space_group_name_H-M   'P 1'
#
loop_
_entity.id
_entity.type
_entity.pdbx_description
1 polymer ?
#
loop_
_entity_poly.entity_id
_entity_poly.type
_entity_poly.pdbx_seq_one_letter_code
_entity_poly.pdbx_strand_id
1 'polypeptide(L)' 'MTTDEALQIFRRTGALLEGHFILRSGLHSRQFFQCALALQQ' A
#
# COMPACT_ATOMS: atom_id res chain seq x y z
N MET A 1 -12.69 11.36 -4.08
CA MET A 1 -12.16 10.08 -3.60
C MET A 1 -12.14 10.12 -2.09
N THR A 2 -12.91 9.26 -1.44
CA THR A 2 -12.88 9.09 0.02
C THR A 2 -11.70 8.22 0.43
N THR A 3 -11.36 8.23 1.72
CA THR A 3 -10.31 7.35 2.27
C THR A 3 -10.63 5.88 2.01
N ASP A 4 -11.90 5.49 2.13
CA ASP A 4 -12.34 4.12 1.86
C ASP A 4 -12.12 3.74 0.39
N GLU A 5 -12.53 4.61 -0.54
CA GLU A 5 -12.33 4.39 -1.98
C GLU A 5 -10.84 4.25 -2.32
N ALA A 6 -9.97 5.06 -1.70
CA ALA A 6 -8.53 4.94 -1.88
C ALA A 6 -8.03 3.56 -1.44
N LEU A 7 -8.39 3.14 -0.23
CA LEU A 7 -7.99 1.84 0.32
C LEU A 7 -8.49 0.68 -0.54
N GLN A 8 -9.70 0.77 -1.09
CA GLN A 8 -10.22 -0.25 -2.00
C GLN A 8 -9.39 -0.37 -3.27
N ILE A 9 -8.93 0.75 -3.85
CA ILE A 9 -8.02 0.74 -5.00
C ILE A 9 -6.73 -0.01 -4.65
N PHE A 10 -6.06 0.36 -3.55
CA PHE A 10 -4.81 -0.28 -3.16
C PHE A 10 -4.97 -1.77 -2.84
N ARG A 11 -6.09 -2.19 -2.25
CA ARG A 11 -6.38 -3.61 -2.01
C ARG A 11 -6.60 -4.36 -3.33
N ARG A 12 -7.43 -3.80 -4.22
CA ARG A 12 -7.77 -4.43 -5.50
C ARG A 12 -6.57 -4.58 -6.43
N THR A 13 -5.66 -3.61 -6.44
CA THR A 13 -4.46 -3.65 -7.28
C THR A 13 -3.31 -4.45 -6.67
N GLY A 14 -3.47 -4.97 -5.45
CA GLY A 14 -2.38 -5.61 -4.70
C GLY A 14 -1.29 -4.63 -4.25
N ALA A 15 -1.56 -3.32 -4.34
CA ALA A 15 -0.62 -2.27 -3.95
C ALA A 15 -0.53 -2.08 -2.43
N LEU A 16 -1.47 -2.61 -1.65
CA LEU A 16 -1.36 -2.72 -0.19
C LEU A 16 -0.82 -4.10 0.18
N LEU A 17 0.45 -4.15 0.62
CA LEU A 17 1.07 -5.36 1.12
C LEU A 17 0.92 -5.46 2.64
N GLU A 18 0.68 -6.67 3.14
CA GLU A 18 0.62 -7.01 4.56
C GLU A 18 1.77 -7.96 4.94
N GLY A 19 2.46 -7.69 6.04
CA GLY A 19 3.67 -8.43 6.42
C GLY A 19 4.44 -7.72 7.53
N HIS A 20 5.77 -7.85 7.54
CA HIS A 20 6.66 -7.07 8.42
C HIS A 20 7.72 -6.38 7.55
N PHE A 21 7.59 -5.06 7.41
CA PHE A 21 8.44 -4.24 6.57
C PHE A 21 9.27 -3.29 7.43
N ILE A 22 10.51 -3.05 7.03
CA ILE A 22 11.32 -1.94 7.51
C ILE A 22 11.25 -0.84 6.47
N LEU A 23 10.70 0.31 6.85
CA LEU A 23 10.54 1.46 5.97
C LEU A 23 11.88 2.16 5.75
N ARG A 24 11.95 3.06 4.76
CA ARG A 24 13.16 3.86 4.48
C ARG A 24 13.60 4.73 5.66
N SER A 25 12.68 5.05 6.58
CA SER A 25 12.97 5.74 7.84
C SER A 25 13.60 4.84 8.91
N GLY A 26 13.70 3.53 8.68
CA GLY A 26 14.11 2.53 9.68
C GLY A 26 12.96 2.05 10.59
N LEU A 27 11.78 2.65 10.49
CA LEU A 27 10.62 2.23 11.29
C LEU A 27 10.04 0.91 10.77
N HIS A 28 9.52 0.12 11.70
CA HIS A 28 8.82 -1.12 11.37
C HIS A 28 7.35 -0.82 11.08
N SER A 29 6.81 -1.47 10.05
CA SER A 29 5.40 -1.39 9.69
C SER A 29 4.85 -2.77 9.33
N ARG A 30 3.58 -2.99 9.65
CA ARG A 30 2.84 -4.19 9.23
C ARG A 30 2.30 -4.10 7.81
N GLN A 31 2.37 -2.92 7.23
CA GLN A 31 1.80 -2.60 5.92
C GLN A 31 2.79 -1.79 5.09
N PHE A 32 2.77 -2.01 3.78
CA PHE A 32 3.58 -1.26 2.83
C PHE A 32 2.77 -0.96 1.56
N PHE A 33 2.84 0.29 1.08
CA PHE A 33 2.15 0.72 -0.13
C PHE A 33 3.09 0.73 -1.33
N GLN A 34 2.85 -0.13 -2.30
CA GLN A 34 3.51 -0.13 -3.60
C GLN A 34 2.69 0.69 -4.60
N CYS A 35 2.76 2.02 -4.50
CA CYS A 35 1.96 2.93 -5.33
C CYS A 35 2.14 2.73 -6.84
N ALA A 36 3.30 2.23 -7.29
CA ALA A 36 3.50 1.88 -8.69
C ALA A 36 2.48 0.85 -9.18
N LEU A 37 2.17 -0.18 -8.38
CA LEU A 37 1.16 -1.19 -8.74
C LEU A 37 -0.26 -0.60 -8.82
N ALA A 38 -0.56 0.46 -8.07
CA ALA A 38 -1.85 1.14 -8.14
C ALA A 38 -2.03 2.00 -9.40
N LEU A 39 -0.93 2.35 -10.07
CA LEU A 39 -0.90 3.21 -11.25
C LEU A 39 -0.63 2.46 -12.56
N GLN A 40 -0.28 1.18 -12.48
CA GLN A 40 -0.06 0.33 -13.65
C GLN A 40 -1.39 0.04 -14.35
N GLN A 41 -1.45 0.44 -15.62
CA GLN A 41 -2.52 0.17 -16.58
C GLN A 41 -1.89 -0.37 -17.86
#